data_AF-A0A7K3DW78-F1
#
_entry.id   AF-A0A7K3DW78-F1
#
_cell.length_a   1.000
_cell.length_b   1.000
_cell.length_c   1.000
_cell.angle_alpha   90.00
_cell.angle_beta   90.00
_cell.angle_gamma   90.00
#
_symmetry.space_group_name_H-M   'P 1'
#
loop_
_entity.id
_entity.type
_entity.pdbx_description
1 polymer ?
#
loop_
_entity_poly.entity_id
_entity_poly.type
_entity_poly.pdbx_seq_one_letter_code
_entity_poly.pdbx_strand_id
1 'polypeptide(L)'
;PFDEDSGTVPHEGGRVEPGVYVAGWIKRGPTGFIGTNKTCAHETVESLLDDFAAGRLTPPAAGTGATADALGLDAWRAIDRAERAAGAAQGRPRVKFTDAASLRRAA
;
A
#
# COMPACT_ATOMS: atom_id res chain seq x y z
N PRO A 1 12.41 10.78 6.00
CA PRO A 1 13.56 11.13 5.11
C PRO A 1 13.23 10.80 3.65
N PHE A 2 13.91 11.44 2.69
CA PHE A 2 13.75 11.16 1.25
C PHE A 2 15.05 11.50 0.52
N ASP A 3 15.44 10.68 -0.45
CA ASP A 3 16.57 10.91 -1.35
C ASP A 3 16.04 11.36 -2.72
N GLU A 4 16.24 12.64 -3.04
CA GLU A 4 15.76 13.26 -4.27
C GLU A 4 16.45 12.72 -5.53
N ASP A 5 17.70 12.24 -5.42
CA ASP A 5 18.46 11.76 -6.58
C ASP A 5 17.96 10.39 -7.04
N SER A 6 17.72 9.48 -6.10
CA SER A 6 17.22 8.14 -6.40
C SER A 6 15.69 8.03 -6.41
N GLY A 7 14.99 9.01 -5.83
CA GLY A 7 13.54 8.97 -5.62
C GLY A 7 13.11 7.88 -4.63
N THR A 8 13.97 7.54 -3.66
CA THR A 8 13.74 6.48 -2.68
C THR A 8 13.79 7.01 -1.25
N VAL A 9 13.31 6.20 -0.30
CA VAL A 9 13.45 6.48 1.12
C VAL A 9 14.70 5.76 1.64
N PRO A 10 15.72 6.48 2.16
CA PRO A 10 16.90 5.88 2.77
C PRO A 10 16.52 4.88 3.88
N HIS A 11 17.16 3.71 3.88
CA HIS A 11 16.83 2.64 4.82
C HIS A 11 18.01 1.66 5.03
N GLU A 12 17.93 0.84 6.08
CA GLU A 12 18.81 -0.32 6.31
C GLU A 12 17.96 -1.59 6.46
N GLY A 13 18.06 -2.53 5.51
CA GLY A 13 17.19 -3.73 5.48
C GLY A 13 15.68 -3.43 5.31
N GLY A 14 15.30 -2.16 5.15
CA GLY A 14 13.91 -1.69 5.11
C GLY A 14 13.53 -0.86 6.34
N ARG A 15 14.39 -0.74 7.35
CA ARG A 15 14.23 0.15 8.52
C ARG A 15 14.55 1.58 8.13
N VAL A 16 13.63 2.51 8.40
CA VAL A 16 13.82 3.95 8.16
C VAL A 16 14.07 4.67 9.48
N GLU A 17 13.15 4.50 10.42
CA GLU A 17 13.16 5.03 11.78
C GLU A 17 12.54 3.97 12.71
N PRO A 18 12.69 4.05 14.05
CA PRO A 18 12.07 3.09 14.95
C PRO A 18 10.55 2.94 14.70
N GLY A 19 10.13 1.73 14.31
CA GLY A 19 8.74 1.43 13.98
C GLY A 19 8.27 1.85 12.57
N VAL A 20 9.15 2.40 11.73
CA VAL A 20 8.84 2.84 10.36
C VAL A 20 9.68 2.04 9.36
N TYR A 21 8.99 1.42 8.40
CA TYR A 21 9.60 0.52 7.42
C TYR A 21 9.15 0.83 6.00
N VAL A 22 9.98 0.45 5.02
CA VAL A 22 9.68 0.59 3.59
C VAL A 22 9.89 -0.71 2.82
N ALA A 23 9.08 -0.92 1.79
CA ALA A 23 9.16 -2.06 0.88
C ALA A 23 8.75 -1.64 -0.55
N GLY A 24 9.07 -2.47 -1.54
CA GLY A 24 8.72 -2.22 -2.94
C GLY A 24 9.55 -1.10 -3.58
N TRP A 25 8.95 -0.34 -4.48
CA TRP A 25 9.68 0.65 -5.28
C TRP A 25 10.16 1.86 -4.48
N ILE A 26 9.45 2.28 -3.43
CA ILE A 26 9.94 3.38 -2.57
C ILE A 26 11.20 2.99 -1.79
N LYS A 27 11.46 1.68 -1.63
CA LYS A 27 12.68 1.09 -1.04
C LYS A 27 13.81 0.97 -2.08
N ARG A 28 13.53 0.42 -3.27
CA ARG A 28 14.55 -0.05 -4.24
C ARG A 28 14.60 0.72 -5.57
N GLY A 29 13.78 1.75 -5.72
CA GLY A 29 13.54 2.42 -7.00
C GLY A 29 12.54 1.68 -7.90
N PRO A 30 12.09 2.33 -9.00
CA PRO A 30 10.98 1.86 -9.85
C PRO A 30 11.40 0.77 -10.86
N THR A 31 12.08 -0.28 -10.38
CA THR A 31 12.57 -1.39 -11.21
C THR A 31 12.12 -2.76 -10.69
N GLY A 32 12.11 -3.73 -11.60
CA GLY A 32 11.65 -5.10 -11.33
C GLY A 32 10.16 -5.31 -11.60
N PHE A 33 9.74 -6.58 -11.56
CA PHE A 33 8.35 -6.99 -11.79
C PHE A 33 7.64 -7.27 -10.46
N ILE A 34 6.36 -7.64 -10.53
CA ILE A 34 5.51 -7.88 -9.35
C ILE A 34 6.18 -8.85 -8.35
N GLY A 35 6.82 -9.92 -8.83
CA GLY A 35 7.47 -10.91 -7.97
C GLY A 35 8.72 -10.40 -7.26
N THR A 36 9.44 -9.43 -7.83
CA THR A 36 10.60 -8.80 -7.16
C THR A 36 10.17 -8.07 -5.89
N ASN A 37 8.97 -7.50 -5.88
CA ASN A 37 8.42 -6.85 -4.69
C ASN A 37 8.07 -7.84 -3.58
N LYS A 38 7.77 -9.11 -3.90
CA LYS A 38 7.54 -10.15 -2.88
C LYS A 38 8.80 -10.42 -2.06
N THR A 39 9.93 -10.68 -2.71
CA THR A 39 11.20 -10.93 -2.01
C THR A 39 11.65 -9.71 -1.21
N CYS A 40 11.53 -8.52 -1.81
CA CYS A 40 11.83 -7.26 -1.15
C CYS A 40 10.98 -7.01 0.11
N ALA A 41 9.69 -7.31 0.05
CA ALA A 41 8.80 -7.16 1.20
C ALA A 41 9.15 -8.18 2.30
N HIS A 42 9.58 -9.38 1.92
CA HIS A 42 9.98 -10.42 2.87
C HIS A 42 11.15 -9.96 3.77
N GLU A 43 12.21 -9.41 3.18
CA GLU A 43 13.35 -8.83 3.93
C GLU A 43 12.93 -7.71 4.90
N THR A 44 12.02 -6.84 4.45
CA THR A 44 11.49 -5.76 5.32
C THR A 44 10.67 -6.35 6.48
N VAL A 45 9.88 -7.39 6.22
CA VAL A 45 9.09 -8.06 7.26
C VAL A 45 9.99 -8.81 8.24
N GLU A 46 11.05 -9.48 7.77
CA GLU A 46 12.07 -10.09 8.65
C GLU A 46 12.66 -9.03 9.57
N SER A 47 13.03 -7.87 9.02
CA SER A 47 13.55 -6.75 9.81
C SER A 47 12.56 -6.25 10.87
N LEU A 48 11.28 -6.15 10.52
CA LEU A 48 10.21 -5.78 11.45
C LEU A 48 10.02 -6.82 12.56
N LEU A 49 10.06 -8.12 12.22
CA LEU A 49 9.91 -9.21 13.18
C LEU A 49 11.10 -9.28 14.15
N ASP A 50 12.32 -9.03 13.66
CA ASP A 50 13.51 -8.92 14.50
C ASP A 50 13.40 -7.79 15.52
N ASP A 51 12.89 -6.63 15.09
CA ASP A 51 12.69 -5.47 15.97
C ASP A 51 11.58 -5.72 16.99
N PHE A 52 10.51 -6.41 16.59
CA PHE A 52 9.46 -6.87 17.49
C PHE A 52 10.01 -7.82 18.55
N ALA A 53 10.74 -8.85 18.13
CA ALA A 53 11.33 -9.85 19.03
C ALA A 53 12.35 -9.23 20.01
N ALA A 54 13.06 -8.19 19.58
CA ALA A 54 13.99 -7.45 20.40
C ALA A 54 13.35 -6.36 21.28
N GLY A 55 12.02 -6.20 21.26
CA GLY A 55 11.31 -5.20 22.06
C GLY A 55 11.58 -3.75 21.63
N ARG A 56 11.97 -3.52 20.38
CA ARG A 56 12.27 -2.18 19.83
C ARG A 56 11.05 -1.43 19.31
N LEU A 57 9.86 -2.05 19.34
CA LEU A 57 8.63 -1.47 18.83
C LEU A 57 7.76 -0.90 19.95
N THR A 58 7.32 0.35 19.76
CA THR A 58 6.35 0.99 20.65
C THR A 58 4.95 0.42 20.39
N PRO A 59 4.17 0.07 21.42
CA PRO A 59 2.78 -0.31 21.24
C PRO A 59 1.97 0.79 20.54
N PRO A 60 1.05 0.44 19.64
CA PRO A 60 0.24 1.44 18.96
C PRO A 60 -0.64 2.20 19.95
N ALA A 61 -0.76 3.52 19.77
CA ALA A 61 -1.76 4.31 20.47
C ALA A 61 -3.16 3.88 20.03
N ALA A 62 -4.07 3.70 20.99
CA ALA A 62 -5.45 3.32 20.70
C ALA A 62 -6.12 4.33 19.75
N GLY A 63 -6.78 3.84 18.69
CA GLY A 63 -7.66 4.65 17.82
C GLY A 63 -7.04 5.25 16.56
N THR A 64 -5.83 4.88 16.15
CA THR A 64 -5.13 5.49 14.99
C THR A 64 -5.42 4.83 13.63
N GLY A 65 -6.37 3.89 13.55
CA GLY A 65 -6.44 2.93 12.43
C GLY A 65 -7.18 3.37 11.17
N ALA A 66 -8.01 4.42 11.19
CA ALA A 66 -8.74 4.85 10.00
C ALA A 66 -9.16 6.32 10.11
N THR A 67 -8.97 7.08 9.04
CA THR A 67 -9.63 8.39 8.90
C THR A 67 -11.12 8.17 8.61
N ALA A 68 -11.97 9.11 9.02
CA ALA A 68 -13.43 9.01 8.80
C ALA A 68 -13.81 8.85 7.31
N ASP A 69 -12.93 9.24 6.40
CA ASP A 69 -13.10 9.18 4.95
C ASP A 69 -12.45 7.95 4.27
N ALA A 70 -11.90 7.01 5.05
CA ALA A 70 -11.23 5.85 4.50
C ALA A 70 -12.22 4.89 3.83
N LEU A 71 -11.97 4.56 2.57
CA LEU A 71 -12.72 3.51 1.87
C LEU A 71 -12.14 2.15 2.26
N GLY A 72 -12.92 1.41 3.05
CA GLY A 72 -12.59 0.03 3.41
C GLY A 72 -12.71 -0.95 2.25
N LEU A 73 -12.45 -2.22 2.54
CA LEU A 73 -12.52 -3.30 1.54
C LEU A 73 -13.89 -3.41 0.88
N ASP A 74 -14.98 -3.22 1.63
CA ASP A 74 -16.34 -3.36 1.10
C ASP A 74 -16.71 -2.23 0.14
N ALA A 75 -16.27 -1.00 0.43
CA ALA A 75 -16.37 0.14 -0.48
C ALA A 75 -15.58 -0.12 -1.78
N TRP A 76 -14.34 -0.61 -1.67
CA TRP A 76 -13.57 -1.00 -2.86
C TRP A 76 -14.28 -2.10 -3.67
N ARG A 77 -14.89 -3.09 -3.02
CA ARG A 77 -15.66 -4.15 -3.70
C ARG A 77 -16.90 -3.58 -4.40
N ALA A 78 -17.54 -2.55 -3.84
CA ALA A 78 -18.66 -1.87 -4.46
C ALA A 78 -18.24 -1.15 -5.75
N ILE A 79 -17.12 -0.42 -5.71
CA ILE A 79 -16.47 0.16 -6.90
C ILE A 79 -16.18 -0.92 -7.95
N ASP A 80 -15.52 -2.01 -7.55
CA ASP A 80 -15.15 -3.12 -8.45
C ASP A 80 -16.37 -3.69 -9.19
N ARG A 81 -17.48 -3.91 -8.48
CA ARG A 81 -18.75 -4.39 -9.06
C ARG A 81 -19.34 -3.38 -10.04
N ALA A 82 -19.39 -2.09 -9.66
CA ALA A 82 -19.96 -1.05 -10.51
C ALA A 82 -19.18 -0.88 -11.82
N GLU A 83 -17.84 -0.87 -11.76
CA GLU A 83 -16.99 -0.78 -12.96
C GLU A 83 -17.16 -2.00 -13.89
N ARG A 84 -17.28 -3.20 -13.32
CA ARG A 84 -17.51 -4.44 -14.09
C ARG A 84 -18.89 -4.45 -14.74
N ALA A 85 -19.94 -4.02 -14.02
CA ALA A 85 -21.30 -3.93 -14.56
C ALA A 85 -21.37 -2.96 -15.74
N ALA A 86 -20.72 -1.80 -15.63
CA ALA A 86 -20.61 -0.83 -16.72
C ALA A 86 -19.85 -1.39 -17.94
N GLY A 87 -18.83 -2.22 -17.71
CA GLY A 87 -18.09 -2.91 -18.77
C GLY A 87 -18.89 -4.00 -19.48
N ALA A 88 -19.68 -4.77 -18.73
CA ALA A 88 -20.46 -5.88 -19.27
C ALA A 88 -21.45 -5.43 -20.36
N ALA A 89 -22.08 -4.26 -20.19
CA ALA A 89 -22.97 -3.66 -21.19
C ALA A 89 -22.28 -3.35 -22.54
N GLN A 90 -20.95 -3.33 -22.57
CA GLN A 90 -20.13 -3.01 -23.74
C GLN A 90 -19.22 -4.18 -24.17
N GLY A 91 -19.36 -5.37 -23.56
CA GLY A 91 -18.47 -6.51 -23.81
C GLY A 91 -17.03 -6.31 -23.30
N ARG A 92 -16.82 -5.43 -22.32
CA ARG A 92 -15.51 -5.11 -21.73
C ARG A 92 -15.38 -5.70 -20.32
N PRO A 93 -14.16 -6.04 -19.85
CA PRO A 93 -13.97 -6.51 -18.48
C PRO A 93 -14.41 -5.48 -17.41
N ARG A 94 -14.26 -4.19 -17.73
CA ARG A 94 -14.76 -3.05 -16.95
C ARG A 94 -14.68 -1.73 -17.70
N VAL A 95 -15.40 -0.73 -17.19
CA VAL A 95 -15.18 0.69 -17.45
C VAL A 95 -14.74 1.33 -16.13
N LYS A 96 -13.52 1.87 -16.09
CA LYS A 96 -12.97 2.47 -14.86
C LYS A 96 -13.60 3.83 -14.59
N PHE A 97 -13.88 4.12 -13.33
CA PHE A 97 -14.13 5.49 -12.89
C PHE A 97 -12.80 6.24 -12.80
N THR A 98 -12.72 7.39 -13.44
CA THR A 98 -11.47 8.15 -13.59
C THR A 98 -11.40 9.37 -12.67
N ASP A 99 -12.40 9.59 -11.82
CA ASP A 99 -12.46 10.68 -10.86
C ASP A 99 -12.88 10.20 -9.47
N ALA A 100 -12.37 10.89 -8.45
CA ALA A 100 -12.59 10.53 -7.06
C ALA A 100 -14.07 10.62 -6.64
N ALA A 101 -14.84 11.55 -7.22
CA ALA A 101 -16.25 11.70 -6.88
C ALA A 101 -17.08 10.50 -7.36
N SER A 102 -16.79 9.98 -8.56
CA SER A 102 -17.39 8.75 -9.09
C SER A 102 -17.00 7.52 -8.27
N LEU A 103 -15.72 7.40 -7.88
CA LEU A 103 -15.27 6.33 -6.99
C LEU A 103 -16.02 6.37 -5.65
N ARG A 104 -16.15 7.56 -5.03
CA ARG A 104 -16.86 7.73 -3.75
C ARG A 104 -18.38 7.53 -3.85
N ARG A 105 -19.00 7.82 -5.00
CA ARG A 105 -20.43 7.53 -5.22
C ARG A 105 -20.71 6.05 -5.41
N ALA A 106 -19.75 5.30 -5.94
CA ALA A 106 -19.89 3.87 -6.19
C ALA A 106 -19.45 2.99 -5.02
N ALA A 107 -18.60 3.51 -4.15
CA ALA A 107 -18.22 2.95 -2.86
C ALA A 107 -19.43 2.81 -1.94
#